data_AF-A0A1B1AHG7-F1
#
_entry.id   AF-A0A1B1AHG7-F1
#
_cell.length_a   1.000
_cell.length_b   1.000
_cell.length_c   1.000
_cell.angle_alpha   90.00
_cell.angle_beta   90.00
_cell.angle_gamma   90.00
#
_symmetry.space_group_name_H-M   'P 1'
#
loop_
_entity.id
_entity.type
_entity.pdbx_description
1 polymer ?
#
loop_
_entity_poly.entity_id
_entity_poly.type
_entity_poly.pdbx_seq_one_letter_code
_entity_poly.pdbx_strand_id
1 'polypeptide(L)'
;MSRAAPSTVVPSSDTPPTADTRHAAPAPSSPHTPSSTDAPDTHTARSGPVALAARVTAQLIDALNHGARPWVQPWDSAAALALPLRHNGVPYKGFNIIALWAAAAERQFTSRYWLTFKQAQALGGAVRRGERATHILFYKDLAPPSSGDTAASSADTGTGNAATPDTPARRVVLRSFAVFSASQIDNLPPHFFTTPAPAADNTFLAARLDPLFARVPVVTTHGGTRACYNPTTDTIHLPPRPAFVSLAQYFSTRLHELAHATGHPTRLARDAFLAPGPRSTAAYAREELVAELTAAFLGAELHLPVDHLEDHASYLDHWLQILDRDPGALLSAAAHAQRAADFLRPFLCPDTVVPVTPAARP
;
A
#
# COMPACT_ATOMS: atom_id res chain seq x y z
N MET A 1 -69.80 1.26 23.07
CA MET A 1 -69.64 -0.12 23.57
C MET A 1 -68.30 -0.63 23.04
N SER A 2 -67.41 -1.34 23.74
CA SER A 2 -67.13 -1.52 25.18
C SER A 2 -65.69 -2.10 25.23
N ARG A 3 -64.78 -1.59 26.08
CA ARG A 3 -64.32 -2.21 27.36
C ARG A 3 -63.95 -3.71 27.27
N ALA A 4 -62.83 -4.20 27.81
CA ALA A 4 -61.81 -3.55 28.67
C ALA A 4 -60.46 -4.32 28.72
N ALA A 5 -59.47 -3.70 29.36
CA ALA A 5 -58.31 -4.31 30.04
C ALA A 5 -58.37 -3.91 31.54
N PRO A 6 -57.42 -4.25 32.46
CA PRO A 6 -56.20 -5.07 32.35
C PRO A 6 -56.13 -6.14 33.47
N SER A 7 -54.94 -6.71 33.75
CA SER A 7 -54.52 -7.05 35.14
C SER A 7 -53.00 -7.26 35.27
N THR A 8 -52.45 -7.13 36.49
CA THR A 8 -51.01 -7.08 36.79
C THR A 8 -50.70 -7.78 38.13
N VAL A 9 -49.70 -8.69 38.21
CA VAL A 9 -49.19 -9.22 39.50
C VAL A 9 -47.68 -9.55 39.45
N VAL A 10 -46.94 -9.05 40.45
CA VAL A 10 -45.58 -9.39 40.94
C VAL A 10 -45.62 -8.99 42.44
N PRO A 11 -45.20 -9.78 43.46
CA PRO A 11 -43.82 -10.22 43.76
C PRO A 11 -43.76 -11.73 44.22
N SER A 12 -42.76 -12.36 44.88
CA SER A 12 -41.73 -11.92 45.86
C SER A 12 -40.48 -12.84 45.92
N SER A 13 -39.51 -12.45 46.77
CA SER A 13 -38.22 -13.10 47.10
C SER A 13 -38.30 -14.22 48.16
N ASP A 14 -37.22 -15.02 48.30
CA ASP A 14 -36.65 -15.42 49.61
C ASP A 14 -35.26 -16.12 49.54
N THR A 15 -34.53 -16.21 50.67
CA THR A 15 -33.20 -16.86 50.91
C THR A 15 -32.94 -16.93 52.45
N PRO A 16 -31.89 -17.59 53.02
CA PRO A 16 -30.89 -18.55 52.50
C PRO A 16 -31.07 -19.99 53.09
N PRO A 17 -30.43 -20.56 54.17
CA PRO A 17 -29.24 -20.24 55.00
C PRO A 17 -28.15 -21.37 55.19
N THR A 18 -26.87 -20.97 55.05
CA THR A 18 -25.63 -21.38 55.79
C THR A 18 -25.37 -22.77 56.43
N ALA A 19 -24.18 -23.33 56.12
CA ALA A 19 -23.11 -23.80 57.05
C ALA A 19 -21.80 -23.90 56.21
N ASP A 20 -20.63 -23.28 56.47
CA ASP A 20 -19.73 -23.10 57.64
C ASP A 20 -19.09 -24.37 58.21
N THR A 21 -17.85 -24.65 57.76
CA THR A 21 -16.77 -25.20 58.61
C THR A 21 -15.44 -24.58 58.17
N ARG A 22 -14.54 -24.29 59.12
CA ARG A 22 -13.24 -23.61 58.92
C ARG A 22 -12.10 -24.57 59.23
N HIS A 23 -10.91 -24.38 58.66
CA HIS A 23 -9.65 -24.53 59.42
C HIS A 23 -8.42 -23.87 58.78
N ALA A 24 -7.54 -23.42 59.67
CA ALA A 24 -6.21 -22.79 59.56
C ALA A 24 -5.32 -22.98 58.30
N ALA A 25 -4.49 -21.97 58.04
CA ALA A 25 -3.36 -21.98 57.10
C ALA A 25 -1.99 -22.06 57.83
N PRO A 26 -0.91 -22.39 57.12
CA PRO A 26 0.43 -21.88 57.41
C PRO A 26 1.02 -21.01 56.27
N ALA A 27 2.18 -20.41 56.52
CA ALA A 27 2.82 -19.34 55.73
C ALA A 27 3.57 -19.82 54.46
N PRO A 28 3.89 -18.93 53.49
CA PRO A 28 4.45 -19.31 52.19
C PRO A 28 5.97 -19.54 52.19
N SER A 29 6.45 -20.38 51.27
CA SER A 29 7.86 -20.61 50.97
C SER A 29 8.29 -19.93 49.66
N SER A 30 9.48 -19.34 49.65
CA SER A 30 9.99 -18.53 48.54
C SER A 30 10.49 -19.37 47.35
N PRO A 31 10.20 -18.97 46.09
CA PRO A 31 10.91 -19.49 44.92
C PRO A 31 12.31 -18.86 44.79
N HIS A 32 13.29 -19.65 44.34
CA HIS A 32 14.67 -19.19 44.10
C HIS A 32 14.80 -18.28 42.87
N THR A 33 15.63 -17.24 42.97
CA THR A 33 16.12 -16.46 41.83
C THR A 33 17.40 -17.11 41.26
N PRO A 34 17.47 -17.51 39.98
CA PRO A 34 18.72 -17.84 39.30
C PRO A 34 19.50 -16.57 38.95
N SER A 35 20.84 -16.60 39.06
CA SER A 35 21.69 -15.45 38.73
C SER A 35 21.69 -15.15 37.23
N SER A 36 21.80 -13.86 36.88
CA SER A 36 22.14 -13.43 35.54
C SER A 36 23.55 -13.90 35.15
N THR A 37 23.69 -14.38 33.92
CA THR A 37 24.96 -14.67 33.23
C THR A 37 24.88 -14.03 31.85
N ASP A 38 25.97 -13.46 31.33
CA ASP A 38 25.96 -12.65 30.11
C ASP A 38 25.34 -13.35 28.90
N ALA A 39 24.36 -12.68 28.29
CA ALA A 39 23.89 -12.95 26.94
C ALA A 39 24.25 -11.72 26.07
N PRO A 40 24.99 -11.89 24.95
CA PRO A 40 25.51 -10.77 24.19
C PRO A 40 24.40 -9.95 23.52
N ASP A 41 24.59 -8.63 23.48
CA ASP A 41 23.62 -7.66 22.96
C ASP A 41 23.23 -7.92 21.49
N THR A 42 22.01 -8.43 21.25
CA THR A 42 21.50 -8.77 19.91
C THR A 42 20.89 -7.57 19.17
N HIS A 43 21.08 -6.35 19.68
CA HIS A 43 20.33 -5.16 19.27
C HIS A 43 20.69 -4.55 17.90
N THR A 44 21.82 -4.95 17.28
CA THR A 44 22.33 -4.32 16.04
C THR A 44 21.90 -5.02 14.73
N ALA A 45 21.27 -6.20 14.78
CA ALA A 45 21.06 -7.05 13.60
C ALA A 45 19.75 -6.83 12.80
N ARG A 46 18.86 -5.89 13.20
CA ARG A 46 17.47 -5.80 12.66
C ARG A 46 17.19 -4.64 11.68
N SER A 47 18.22 -3.98 11.17
CA SER A 47 18.08 -2.72 10.42
C SER A 47 18.14 -2.84 8.88
N GLY A 48 18.20 -4.07 8.34
CA GLY A 48 18.31 -4.31 6.90
C GLY A 48 17.05 -3.89 6.11
N PRO A 49 17.17 -3.48 4.83
CA PRO A 49 16.01 -3.05 4.05
C PRO A 49 15.01 -4.17 3.76
N VAL A 50 15.48 -5.42 3.62
CA VAL A 50 14.62 -6.61 3.52
C VAL A 50 13.79 -6.79 4.80
N ALA A 51 14.34 -6.48 5.96
CA ALA A 51 13.62 -6.48 7.24
C ALA A 51 12.64 -5.30 7.41
N LEU A 52 12.73 -4.25 6.59
CA LEU A 52 11.66 -3.26 6.45
C LEU A 52 10.56 -3.77 5.51
N ALA A 53 10.94 -4.28 4.33
CA ALA A 53 9.99 -4.86 3.38
C ALA A 53 9.13 -5.94 4.05
N ALA A 54 9.76 -6.92 4.71
CA ALA A 54 9.05 -7.98 5.42
C ALA A 54 8.14 -7.48 6.56
N ARG A 55 8.52 -6.41 7.26
CA ARG A 55 7.69 -5.86 8.35
C ARG A 55 6.45 -5.14 7.84
N VAL A 56 6.57 -4.37 6.76
CA VAL A 56 5.42 -3.75 6.10
C VAL A 56 4.55 -4.83 5.45
N THR A 57 5.15 -5.82 4.78
CA THR A 57 4.43 -6.98 4.25
C THR A 57 3.64 -7.70 5.36
N ALA A 58 4.24 -7.90 6.55
CA ALA A 58 3.54 -8.47 7.71
C ALA A 58 2.40 -7.58 8.24
N GLN A 59 2.58 -6.24 8.33
CA GLN A 59 1.49 -5.32 8.68
C GLN A 59 0.35 -5.34 7.66
N LEU A 60 0.66 -5.56 6.38
CA LEU A 60 -0.34 -5.69 5.32
C LEU A 60 -1.03 -7.05 5.35
N ILE A 61 -0.32 -8.15 5.58
CA ILE A 61 -0.90 -9.49 5.83
C ILE A 61 -1.86 -9.43 7.02
N ASP A 62 -1.43 -8.83 8.14
CA ASP A 62 -2.26 -8.69 9.34
C ASP A 62 -3.52 -7.87 9.08
N ALA A 63 -3.41 -6.73 8.39
CA ALA A 63 -4.57 -5.96 7.98
C ALA A 63 -5.51 -6.76 7.05
N LEU A 64 -4.98 -7.41 6.01
CA LEU A 64 -5.75 -8.20 5.05
C LEU A 64 -6.50 -9.38 5.73
N ASN A 65 -5.86 -10.04 6.70
CA ASN A 65 -6.49 -11.09 7.52
C ASN A 65 -7.66 -10.56 8.36
N HIS A 66 -7.61 -9.30 8.81
CA HIS A 66 -8.72 -8.61 9.48
C HIS A 66 -9.73 -8.00 8.49
N GLY A 67 -9.66 -8.33 7.19
CA GLY A 67 -10.50 -7.75 6.13
C GLY A 67 -10.13 -6.29 5.76
N ALA A 68 -9.12 -5.73 6.40
CA ALA A 68 -8.65 -4.37 6.19
C ALA A 68 -7.60 -4.34 5.07
N ARG A 69 -7.99 -3.88 3.89
CA ARG A 69 -7.08 -3.59 2.76
C ARG A 69 -6.51 -2.17 2.92
N PRO A 70 -5.22 -1.94 3.26
CA PRO A 70 -4.75 -0.58 3.59
C PRO A 70 -4.62 0.37 2.39
N TRP A 71 -4.90 -0.11 1.18
CA TRP A 71 -5.04 0.66 -0.06
C TRP A 71 -6.47 0.64 -0.63
N VAL A 72 -7.48 0.26 0.18
CA VAL A 72 -8.92 0.21 -0.19
C VAL A 72 -9.88 0.54 0.98
N GLN A 73 -9.44 0.44 2.24
CA GLN A 73 -10.26 0.65 3.46
C GLN A 73 -11.01 2.00 3.46
N PRO A 74 -12.19 2.09 4.09
CA PRO A 74 -13.21 3.08 3.75
C PRO A 74 -12.75 4.52 4.00
N TRP A 75 -12.59 5.27 2.92
CA TRP A 75 -12.07 6.63 2.94
C TRP A 75 -13.18 7.69 2.85
N ASP A 76 -14.04 7.73 3.87
CA ASP A 76 -14.98 8.84 4.12
C ASP A 76 -14.29 10.21 4.36
N SER A 77 -12.95 10.26 4.33
CA SER A 77 -12.17 11.49 4.37
C SER A 77 -11.29 11.66 3.13
N ALA A 78 -11.39 12.84 2.53
CA ALA A 78 -10.69 13.22 1.30
C ALA A 78 -9.15 13.17 1.37
N ALA A 79 -8.58 13.10 2.58
CA ALA A 79 -7.15 12.88 2.80
C ALA A 79 -6.65 11.54 2.27
N ALA A 80 -7.43 10.48 2.46
CA ALA A 80 -6.90 9.13 2.39
C ALA A 80 -6.91 8.53 0.97
N LEU A 81 -7.71 9.10 0.06
CA LEU A 81 -7.61 8.87 -1.38
C LEU A 81 -6.40 9.54 -2.05
N ALA A 82 -5.57 10.27 -1.31
CA ALA A 82 -4.51 11.07 -1.90
C ALA A 82 -3.14 10.39 -1.84
N LEU A 83 -2.34 10.47 -2.92
CA LEU A 83 -0.96 9.98 -2.89
C LEU A 83 -0.15 10.66 -1.77
N PRO A 84 0.65 9.92 -0.99
CA PRO A 84 1.56 10.51 0.00
C PRO A 84 2.58 11.43 -0.66
N LEU A 85 2.79 12.61 -0.09
CA LEU A 85 3.70 13.65 -0.60
C LEU A 85 4.91 13.83 0.31
N ARG A 86 6.06 14.14 -0.28
CA ARG A 86 7.24 14.62 0.43
C ARG A 86 7.01 16.06 0.92
N HIS A 87 7.87 16.54 1.82
CA HIS A 87 7.91 17.94 2.27
C HIS A 87 7.86 19.03 1.16
N ASN A 88 8.22 18.70 -0.09
CA ASN A 88 8.22 19.60 -1.24
C ASN A 88 7.08 19.34 -2.25
N GLY A 89 5.99 18.66 -1.83
CA GLY A 89 4.83 18.37 -2.67
C GLY A 89 5.01 17.27 -3.71
N VAL A 90 6.23 16.75 -3.92
CA VAL A 90 6.49 15.65 -4.87
C VAL A 90 6.00 14.33 -4.27
N PRO A 91 5.19 13.52 -4.99
CA PRO A 91 4.73 12.22 -4.50
C PRO A 91 5.85 11.22 -4.11
N TYR A 92 5.48 10.30 -3.23
CA TYR A 92 6.18 9.03 -3.09
C TYR A 92 5.84 8.09 -4.26
N LYS A 93 6.65 7.03 -4.42
CA LYS A 93 6.53 6.07 -5.53
C LYS A 93 6.66 4.62 -5.06
N GLY A 94 5.97 3.72 -5.76
CA GLY A 94 5.98 2.27 -5.57
C GLY A 94 5.65 1.88 -4.12
N PHE A 95 6.45 0.96 -3.56
CA PHE A 95 6.29 0.43 -2.21
C PHE A 95 6.11 1.51 -1.12
N ASN A 96 6.72 2.69 -1.28
CA ASN A 96 6.57 3.78 -0.31
C ASN A 96 5.16 4.36 -0.26
N ILE A 97 4.37 4.29 -1.33
CA ILE A 97 2.96 4.69 -1.30
C ILE A 97 2.21 3.76 -0.33
N ILE A 98 2.38 2.45 -0.52
CA ILE A 98 1.74 1.40 0.28
C ILE A 98 2.16 1.49 1.76
N ALA A 99 3.46 1.60 2.03
CA ALA A 99 4.00 1.71 3.39
C ALA A 99 3.52 2.97 4.14
N LEU A 100 3.32 4.08 3.43
CA LEU A 100 2.82 5.33 4.02
C LEU A 100 1.29 5.33 4.16
N TRP A 101 0.53 4.71 3.26
CA TRP A 101 -0.92 4.50 3.43
C TRP A 101 -1.21 3.55 4.60
N ALA A 102 -0.53 2.42 4.71
CA ALA A 102 -0.65 1.51 5.85
C ALA A 102 -0.33 2.23 7.17
N ALA A 103 0.74 3.02 7.20
CA ALA A 103 1.10 3.84 8.34
C ALA A 103 0.10 4.97 8.67
N ALA A 104 -0.59 5.52 7.67
CA ALA A 104 -1.64 6.52 7.87
C ALA A 104 -2.92 5.89 8.42
N ALA A 105 -3.32 4.72 7.93
CA ALA A 105 -4.47 3.98 8.43
C ALA A 105 -4.27 3.50 9.88
N GLU A 106 -3.14 2.82 10.15
CA GLU A 106 -2.75 2.30 11.48
C GLU A 106 -2.78 3.36 12.58
N ARG A 107 -2.43 4.61 12.25
CA ARG A 107 -2.28 5.73 13.21
C ARG A 107 -3.22 6.91 12.93
N GLN A 108 -4.24 6.70 12.11
CA GLN A 108 -5.28 7.68 11.77
C GLN A 108 -4.74 9.06 11.33
N PHE A 109 -3.63 9.09 10.58
CA PHE A 109 -3.01 10.34 10.13
C PHE A 109 -3.80 10.99 8.99
N THR A 110 -4.20 12.24 9.20
CA THR A 110 -4.98 13.04 8.26
C THR A 110 -4.13 13.79 7.23
N SER A 111 -2.83 14.00 7.48
CA SER A 111 -1.96 14.64 6.49
C SER A 111 -1.33 13.64 5.53
N ARG A 112 -1.49 13.93 4.23
CA ARG A 112 -0.77 13.25 3.14
C ARG A 112 0.73 13.55 3.10
N TYR A 113 1.23 14.52 3.86
CA TYR A 113 2.63 14.95 3.83
C TYR A 113 3.52 14.19 4.83
N TRP A 114 4.68 13.76 4.35
CA TRP A 114 5.69 13.05 5.13
C TRP A 114 7.06 13.72 5.03
N LEU A 115 7.72 13.87 6.18
CA LEU A 115 8.95 14.65 6.35
C LEU A 115 9.97 13.85 7.17
N THR A 116 11.25 13.93 6.81
CA THR A 116 12.33 13.50 7.73
C THR A 116 12.46 14.50 8.88
N PHE A 117 12.99 14.06 10.04
CA PHE A 117 13.22 14.92 11.21
C PHE A 117 13.97 16.22 10.85
N LYS A 118 15.00 16.14 10.00
CA LYS A 118 15.78 17.31 9.56
C LYS A 118 14.99 18.25 8.64
N GLN A 119 14.07 17.73 7.82
CA GLN A 119 13.19 18.56 6.99
C GLN A 119 12.14 19.28 7.83
N ALA A 120 11.57 18.60 8.85
CA ALA A 120 10.67 19.24 9.81
C ALA A 120 11.37 20.40 10.54
N GLN A 121 12.55 20.14 11.12
CA GLN A 121 13.35 21.16 11.81
C GLN A 121 13.73 22.34 10.90
N ALA A 122 14.09 22.09 9.64
CA ALA A 122 14.42 23.13 8.67
C ALA A 122 13.22 24.00 8.25
N LEU A 123 11.99 23.54 8.50
CA LEU A 123 10.74 24.28 8.29
C LEU A 123 10.20 24.92 9.58
N GLY A 124 10.98 24.92 10.67
CA GLY A 124 10.57 25.40 11.99
C GLY A 124 9.70 24.42 12.78
N GLY A 125 9.38 23.26 12.21
CA GLY A 125 8.51 22.26 12.82
C GLY A 125 9.22 21.37 13.85
N ALA A 126 8.51 21.00 14.91
CA ALA A 126 8.99 20.14 15.98
C ALA A 126 8.20 18.83 16.03
N VAL A 127 8.88 17.69 15.83
CA VAL A 127 8.28 16.36 16.03
C VAL A 127 7.98 16.18 17.51
N ARG A 128 6.74 15.82 17.86
CA ARG A 128 6.33 15.71 19.28
C ARG A 128 7.07 14.59 20.01
N ARG A 129 7.31 14.80 21.30
CA ARG A 129 8.04 13.84 22.15
C ARG A 129 7.25 12.54 22.29
N GLY A 130 7.84 11.42 21.85
CA GLY A 130 7.23 10.09 21.88
C GLY A 130 6.68 9.61 20.54
N GLU A 131 6.58 10.48 19.53
CA GLU A 131 6.15 10.12 18.17
C GLU A 131 7.11 9.10 17.53
N ARG A 132 6.55 8.11 16.84
CA ARG A 132 7.30 7.03 16.19
C ARG A 132 7.35 7.25 14.68
N ALA A 133 8.55 7.14 14.09
CA ALA A 133 8.76 7.30 12.66
C ALA A 133 8.28 6.09 11.85
N THR A 134 7.55 6.35 10.77
CA THR A 134 7.39 5.39 9.67
C THR A 134 8.72 5.27 8.94
N HIS A 135 9.05 4.07 8.46
CA HIS A 135 10.26 3.84 7.69
C HIS A 135 9.90 3.59 6.23
N ILE A 136 10.64 4.25 5.32
CA ILE A 136 10.49 4.17 3.86
C ILE A 136 11.77 3.66 3.21
N LEU A 137 11.65 3.15 1.99
CA LEU A 137 12.78 2.64 1.20
C LEU A 137 13.24 3.65 0.16
N PHE A 138 14.54 3.95 0.18
CA PHE A 138 15.21 4.76 -0.83
C PHE A 138 16.13 3.89 -1.67
N TYR A 139 15.92 3.94 -2.99
CA TYR A 139 16.72 3.22 -3.99
C TYR A 139 17.70 4.21 -4.60
N LYS A 140 18.98 3.87 -4.61
CA LYS A 140 19.98 4.57 -5.43
C LYS A 140 20.74 3.57 -6.27
N ASP A 141 20.72 3.76 -7.59
CA ASP A 141 21.68 3.13 -8.49
C ASP A 141 23.10 3.55 -8.07
N LEU A 142 23.95 2.59 -7.74
CA LEU A 142 25.38 2.80 -7.87
C LEU A 142 25.76 2.59 -9.33
N ALA A 143 26.68 3.42 -9.82
CA ALA A 143 27.46 3.05 -10.99
C ALA A 143 28.20 1.73 -10.72
N PRO A 144 28.45 0.89 -11.75
CA PRO A 144 29.38 -0.22 -11.59
C PRO A 144 30.73 0.30 -11.11
N PRO A 145 31.42 -0.40 -10.19
CA PRO A 145 32.70 0.07 -9.68
C PRO A 145 33.72 0.17 -10.81
N SER A 146 34.35 1.34 -10.95
CA SER A 146 35.56 1.48 -11.75
C SER A 146 36.65 0.55 -11.21
N SER A 147 37.32 -0.17 -12.10
CA SER A 147 38.35 -1.16 -11.76
C SER A 147 39.58 -0.47 -11.13
N GLY A 148 39.57 -0.37 -9.79
CA GLY A 148 40.65 0.24 -9.01
C GLY A 148 40.33 0.34 -7.51
N ASP A 149 39.09 0.71 -7.14
CA ASP A 149 38.74 1.00 -5.75
C ASP A 149 38.45 -0.25 -4.92
N THR A 150 39.48 -0.85 -4.33
CA THR A 150 39.37 -1.86 -3.26
C THR A 150 38.99 -1.22 -1.92
N ALA A 151 37.88 -0.49 -1.88
CA ALA A 151 37.32 0.09 -0.67
C ALA A 151 36.25 -0.85 -0.07
N ALA A 152 36.56 -1.48 1.06
CA ALA A 152 35.64 -2.38 1.75
C ALA A 152 34.42 -1.60 2.29
N SER A 153 33.26 -1.79 1.66
CA SER A 153 31.97 -1.30 2.16
C SER A 153 31.03 -2.49 2.35
N SER A 154 30.74 -2.80 3.61
CA SER A 154 29.77 -3.80 4.03
C SER A 154 28.36 -3.38 3.61
N ALA A 155 27.91 -3.89 2.47
CA ALA A 155 26.56 -3.70 1.95
C ALA A 155 25.71 -4.95 2.22
N ASP A 156 24.65 -4.78 3.02
CA ASP A 156 23.58 -5.75 3.20
C ASP A 156 22.91 -6.02 1.84
N THR A 157 23.26 -7.15 1.21
CA THR A 157 22.99 -7.41 -0.20
C THR A 157 21.63 -8.11 -0.36
N GLY A 158 20.57 -7.33 -0.15
CA GLY A 158 19.18 -7.77 -0.31
C GLY A 158 18.83 -8.10 -1.78
N THR A 159 18.96 -9.39 -2.11
CA THR A 159 18.30 -10.12 -3.22
C THR A 159 18.05 -9.36 -4.55
N GLY A 160 18.93 -9.61 -5.52
CA GLY A 160 18.66 -9.49 -6.95
C GLY A 160 19.21 -10.71 -7.68
N ASN A 161 18.54 -11.14 -8.77
CA ASN A 161 18.76 -12.40 -9.50
C ASN A 161 20.21 -12.90 -9.59
N ALA A 162 20.38 -14.22 -9.54
CA ALA A 162 21.61 -14.89 -9.96
C ALA A 162 21.94 -14.49 -11.40
N ALA A 163 23.02 -13.72 -11.58
CA ALA A 163 23.42 -13.19 -12.87
C ALA A 163 24.06 -14.29 -13.73
N THR A 164 23.69 -14.35 -15.00
CA THR A 164 24.53 -14.96 -16.04
C THR A 164 25.79 -14.09 -16.25
N PRO A 165 26.91 -14.65 -16.74
CA PRO A 165 28.21 -13.98 -16.66
C PRO A 165 28.34 -12.63 -17.39
N ASP A 166 27.51 -12.38 -18.41
CA ASP A 166 27.66 -11.27 -19.36
C ASP A 166 26.76 -10.03 -19.10
N THR A 167 26.21 -9.86 -17.90
CA THR A 167 25.47 -8.63 -17.56
C THR A 167 26.05 -7.94 -16.31
N PRO A 168 26.55 -6.70 -16.41
CA PRO A 168 27.06 -5.97 -15.25
C PRO A 168 25.92 -5.64 -14.29
N ALA A 169 25.81 -6.41 -13.20
CA ALA A 169 24.73 -6.31 -12.23
C ALA A 169 24.68 -4.90 -11.60
N ARG A 170 23.64 -4.14 -11.96
CA ARG A 170 23.38 -2.77 -11.49
C ARG A 170 23.15 -2.78 -9.97
N ARG A 171 24.18 -2.41 -9.20
CA ARG A 171 24.16 -2.47 -7.73
C ARG A 171 23.23 -1.39 -7.17
N VAL A 172 21.98 -1.75 -6.91
CA VAL A 172 21.02 -0.88 -6.22
C VAL A 172 21.35 -0.85 -4.73
N VAL A 173 21.75 0.31 -4.21
CA VAL A 173 21.76 0.56 -2.76
C VAL A 173 20.33 0.86 -2.34
N LEU A 174 19.75 -0.10 -1.63
CA LEU A 174 18.49 0.07 -0.91
C LEU A 174 18.80 0.55 0.51
N ARG A 175 18.18 1.65 0.96
CA ARG A 175 18.37 2.21 2.31
C ARG A 175 17.02 2.51 2.96
N SER A 176 16.92 2.17 4.23
CA SER A 176 15.80 2.57 5.09
C SER A 176 15.98 4.02 5.55
N PHE A 177 14.92 4.83 5.48
CA PHE A 177 14.89 6.21 5.98
C PHE A 177 13.67 6.43 6.89
N ALA A 178 13.87 7.12 8.00
CA ALA A 178 12.82 7.49 8.95
C ALA A 178 12.10 8.79 8.53
N VAL A 179 10.78 8.73 8.44
CA VAL A 179 9.88 9.86 8.17
C VAL A 179 8.71 9.90 9.14
N PHE A 180 8.17 11.09 9.36
CA PHE A 180 7.01 11.37 10.20
C PHE A 180 5.92 11.98 9.32
N SER A 181 4.65 11.66 9.57
CA SER A 181 3.54 12.40 8.95
C SER A 181 3.53 13.81 9.53
N ALA A 182 3.14 14.84 8.77
CA ALA A 182 2.98 16.18 9.31
C ALA A 182 2.00 16.23 10.50
N SER A 183 1.04 15.29 10.59
CA SER A 183 0.17 15.13 11.76
C SER A 183 0.93 14.88 13.08
N GLN A 184 2.20 14.44 13.03
CA GLN A 184 3.10 14.18 14.16
C GLN A 184 3.99 15.40 14.56
N ILE A 185 3.82 16.54 13.89
CA ILE A 185 4.81 17.63 13.89
C ILE A 185 4.11 18.97 14.12
N ASP A 186 4.45 19.62 15.23
CA ASP A 186 3.92 20.93 15.59
C ASP A 186 4.68 22.05 14.85
N ASN A 187 4.10 23.24 14.73
CA ASN A 187 4.70 24.44 14.12
C ASN A 187 5.08 24.35 12.62
N LEU A 188 4.55 23.38 11.86
CA LEU A 188 4.68 23.38 10.41
C LEU A 188 3.78 24.45 9.74
N PRO A 189 4.13 24.95 8.54
CA PRO A 189 3.25 25.79 7.73
C PRO A 189 1.86 25.18 7.47
N PRO A 190 0.76 25.99 7.44
CA PRO A 190 -0.61 25.47 7.37
C PRO A 190 -0.93 24.53 6.21
N HIS A 191 -0.25 24.65 5.06
CA HIS A 191 -0.47 23.80 3.89
C HIS A 191 -0.11 22.32 4.12
N PHE A 192 0.68 22.00 5.15
CA PHE A 192 0.97 20.64 5.56
C PHE A 192 -0.22 19.94 6.25
N PHE A 193 -1.23 20.70 6.70
CA PHE A 193 -2.44 20.19 7.36
C PHE A 193 -3.69 20.30 6.48
N THR A 194 -3.55 20.75 5.24
CA THR A 194 -4.66 20.85 4.29
C THR A 194 -5.11 19.45 3.84
N THR A 195 -6.19 18.96 4.45
CA THR A 195 -7.04 17.91 3.87
C THR A 195 -7.43 18.35 2.45
N PRO A 196 -7.28 17.50 1.41
CA PRO A 196 -7.84 17.76 0.09
C PRO A 196 -9.35 18.06 0.19
N ALA A 197 -9.90 18.78 -0.79
CA ALA A 197 -11.35 18.86 -0.91
C ALA A 197 -11.93 17.45 -1.15
N PRO A 198 -13.17 17.15 -0.70
CA PRO A 198 -13.90 15.95 -1.10
C PRO A 198 -13.82 15.70 -2.60
N ALA A 199 -13.81 14.42 -3.00
CA ALA A 199 -13.70 14.02 -4.40
C ALA A 199 -14.68 14.84 -5.26
N ALA A 200 -14.15 15.52 -6.28
CA ALA A 200 -14.89 16.52 -7.03
C ALA A 200 -16.20 15.95 -7.58
N ASP A 201 -17.28 16.72 -7.48
CA ASP A 201 -18.67 16.31 -7.74
C ASP A 201 -18.78 15.29 -8.89
N ASN A 202 -19.14 14.06 -8.51
CA ASN A 202 -19.19 12.91 -9.40
C ASN A 202 -20.19 13.09 -10.56
N THR A 203 -21.08 14.09 -10.49
CA THR A 203 -21.91 14.58 -11.60
C THR A 203 -21.09 14.83 -12.88
N PHE A 204 -19.84 15.31 -12.75
CA PHE A 204 -18.96 15.61 -13.89
C PHE A 204 -17.87 14.56 -14.13
N LEU A 205 -17.89 13.41 -13.44
CA LEU A 205 -16.83 12.41 -13.49
C LEU A 205 -16.60 11.86 -14.91
N ALA A 206 -17.67 11.56 -15.66
CA ALA A 206 -17.58 11.12 -17.05
C ALA A 206 -16.96 12.20 -17.95
N ALA A 207 -17.44 13.44 -17.88
CA ALA A 207 -16.92 14.56 -18.68
C ALA A 207 -15.43 14.83 -18.42
N ARG A 208 -14.97 14.62 -17.17
CA ARG A 208 -13.57 14.76 -16.78
C ARG A 208 -12.69 13.61 -17.26
N LEU A 209 -13.16 12.36 -17.17
CA LEU A 209 -12.33 11.18 -17.38
C LEU A 209 -12.44 10.56 -18.79
N ASP A 210 -13.57 10.66 -19.48
CA ASP A 210 -13.71 10.07 -20.82
C ASP A 210 -12.69 10.60 -21.84
N PRO A 211 -12.40 11.92 -21.93
CA PRO A 211 -11.35 12.43 -22.82
C PRO A 211 -9.95 11.91 -22.47
N LEU A 212 -9.69 11.60 -21.20
CA LEU A 212 -8.39 11.12 -20.72
C LEU A 212 -8.20 9.64 -21.05
N PHE A 213 -9.18 8.80 -20.71
CA PHE A 213 -9.14 7.36 -21.04
C PHE A 213 -9.30 7.10 -22.56
N ALA A 214 -9.82 8.05 -23.35
CA ALA A 214 -9.83 7.96 -24.82
C ALA A 214 -8.44 8.17 -25.45
N ARG A 215 -7.47 8.75 -24.73
CA ARG A 215 -6.09 8.94 -25.22
C ARG A 215 -5.23 7.67 -25.07
N VAL A 216 -5.66 6.70 -24.27
CA VAL A 216 -4.88 5.49 -23.97
C VAL A 216 -4.94 4.54 -25.17
N PRO A 217 -3.81 4.11 -25.77
CA PRO A 217 -3.79 3.31 -26.99
C PRO A 217 -4.02 1.81 -26.71
N VAL A 218 -5.17 1.49 -26.11
CA VAL A 218 -5.65 0.12 -25.88
C VAL A 218 -7.14 0.07 -26.23
N VAL A 219 -7.51 -0.78 -27.17
CA VAL A 219 -8.90 -0.87 -27.66
C VAL A 219 -9.81 -1.36 -26.54
N THR A 220 -10.77 -0.52 -26.14
CA THR A 220 -11.79 -0.87 -25.16
C THR A 220 -13.12 -1.12 -25.86
N THR A 221 -13.78 -2.24 -25.55
CA THR A 221 -15.09 -2.63 -26.09
C THR A 221 -16.08 -2.90 -24.96
N HIS A 222 -17.39 -2.77 -25.23
CA HIS A 222 -18.44 -2.93 -24.23
C HIS A 222 -19.42 -4.04 -24.62
N GLY A 223 -19.71 -4.94 -23.68
CA GLY A 223 -20.63 -6.06 -23.85
C GLY A 223 -20.47 -7.15 -22.79
N GLY A 224 -21.44 -8.06 -22.70
CA GLY A 224 -21.43 -9.13 -21.71
C GLY A 224 -21.57 -8.63 -20.26
N THR A 225 -21.13 -9.46 -19.31
CA THR A 225 -21.31 -9.27 -17.86
C THR A 225 -20.00 -9.31 -17.06
N ARG A 226 -18.84 -9.38 -17.72
CA ARG A 226 -17.52 -9.44 -17.09
C ARG A 226 -16.59 -8.41 -17.69
N ALA A 227 -15.75 -7.82 -16.85
CA ALA A 227 -14.55 -7.11 -17.28
C ALA A 227 -13.41 -8.12 -17.52
N CYS A 228 -12.56 -7.86 -18.53
CA CYS A 228 -11.25 -8.48 -18.68
C CYS A 228 -10.39 -7.79 -19.75
N TYR A 229 -9.07 -7.82 -19.55
CA TYR A 229 -8.08 -7.68 -20.61
C TYR A 229 -7.82 -9.03 -21.30
N ASN A 230 -7.84 -9.04 -22.64
CA ASN A 230 -7.48 -10.21 -23.45
C ASN A 230 -6.08 -10.02 -24.08
N PRO A 231 -5.03 -10.73 -23.60
CA PRO A 231 -3.67 -10.61 -24.13
C PRO A 231 -3.49 -11.24 -25.52
N THR A 232 -4.49 -11.95 -26.06
CA THR A 232 -4.41 -12.58 -27.40
C THR A 232 -4.79 -11.60 -28.51
N THR A 233 -5.72 -10.69 -28.22
CA THR A 233 -6.28 -9.72 -29.19
C THR A 233 -5.84 -8.29 -28.91
N ASP A 234 -5.15 -8.06 -27.79
CA ASP A 234 -4.81 -6.74 -27.25
C ASP A 234 -6.04 -5.81 -27.06
N THR A 235 -7.10 -6.38 -26.47
CA THR A 235 -8.37 -5.68 -26.23
C THR A 235 -8.80 -5.75 -24.78
N ILE A 236 -9.44 -4.68 -24.30
CA ILE A 236 -10.20 -4.68 -23.05
C ILE A 236 -11.68 -4.88 -23.39
N HIS A 237 -12.34 -5.73 -22.62
CA HIS A 237 -13.79 -5.92 -22.61
C HIS A 237 -14.32 -5.44 -21.26
N LEU A 238 -15.41 -4.66 -21.27
CA LEU A 238 -16.12 -4.21 -20.07
C LEU A 238 -17.62 -4.47 -20.24
N PRO A 239 -18.38 -4.69 -19.15
CA PRO A 239 -19.83 -4.57 -19.19
C PRO A 239 -20.27 -3.18 -19.69
N PRO A 240 -21.47 -3.03 -20.25
CA PRO A 240 -22.05 -1.72 -20.54
C PRO A 240 -22.07 -0.84 -19.29
N ARG A 241 -21.80 0.47 -19.40
CA ARG A 241 -21.73 1.39 -18.24
C ARG A 241 -22.91 1.29 -17.25
N PRO A 242 -24.18 1.14 -17.69
CA PRO A 242 -25.32 1.00 -16.77
C PRO A 242 -25.35 -0.30 -15.93
N ALA A 243 -24.44 -1.24 -16.16
CA ALA A 243 -24.28 -2.45 -15.35
C ALA A 243 -23.35 -2.28 -14.14
N PHE A 244 -22.69 -1.12 -14.02
CA PHE A 244 -21.86 -0.76 -12.86
C PHE A 244 -22.69 0.06 -11.85
N VAL A 245 -22.45 -0.13 -10.55
CA VAL A 245 -23.18 0.59 -9.48
C VAL A 245 -22.84 2.10 -9.46
N SER A 246 -21.70 2.49 -10.03
CA SER A 246 -21.32 3.89 -10.21
C SER A 246 -20.35 4.09 -11.40
N LEU A 247 -20.29 5.33 -11.90
CA LEU A 247 -19.25 5.73 -12.86
C LEU A 247 -17.83 5.57 -12.28
N ALA A 248 -17.67 5.72 -10.96
CA ALA A 248 -16.39 5.50 -10.30
C ALA A 248 -15.95 4.04 -10.38
N GLN A 249 -16.83 3.09 -10.05
CA GLN A 249 -16.59 1.65 -10.22
C GLN A 249 -16.19 1.34 -11.68
N TYR A 250 -16.92 1.88 -12.66
CA TYR A 250 -16.59 1.72 -14.08
C TYR A 250 -15.19 2.22 -14.47
N PHE A 251 -14.82 3.46 -14.11
CA PHE A 251 -13.50 3.99 -14.45
C PHE A 251 -12.37 3.26 -13.70
N SER A 252 -12.61 2.87 -12.46
CA SER A 252 -11.66 2.12 -11.63
C SER A 252 -11.42 0.69 -12.14
N THR A 253 -12.48 -0.07 -12.46
CA THR A 253 -12.33 -1.35 -13.17
C THR A 253 -11.58 -1.16 -14.49
N ARG A 254 -11.85 -0.08 -15.24
CA ARG A 254 -11.09 0.23 -16.46
C ARG A 254 -9.61 0.56 -16.19
N LEU A 255 -9.23 1.09 -15.02
CA LEU A 255 -7.81 1.24 -14.63
C LEU A 255 -7.16 -0.12 -14.37
N HIS A 256 -7.86 -1.04 -13.69
CA HIS A 256 -7.39 -2.40 -13.42
C HIS A 256 -7.12 -3.15 -14.75
N GLU A 257 -8.07 -3.14 -15.69
CA GLU A 257 -7.88 -3.76 -17.01
C GLU A 257 -6.79 -3.06 -17.86
N LEU A 258 -6.66 -1.73 -17.76
CA LEU A 258 -5.54 -1.01 -18.38
C LEU A 258 -4.19 -1.37 -17.76
N ALA A 259 -4.16 -1.64 -16.46
CA ALA A 259 -2.94 -2.08 -15.78
C ALA A 259 -2.49 -3.45 -16.29
N HIS A 260 -3.41 -4.42 -16.43
CA HIS A 260 -3.13 -5.67 -17.14
C HIS A 260 -2.64 -5.43 -18.57
N ALA A 261 -3.32 -4.56 -19.32
CA ALA A 261 -2.93 -4.23 -20.69
C ALA A 261 -1.48 -3.72 -20.78
N THR A 262 -0.99 -2.92 -19.81
CA THR A 262 0.43 -2.51 -19.83
C THR A 262 1.43 -3.68 -19.81
N GLY A 263 1.03 -4.87 -19.34
CA GLY A 263 1.89 -6.06 -19.25
C GLY A 263 2.21 -6.75 -20.57
N HIS A 264 1.47 -6.43 -21.64
CA HIS A 264 1.60 -7.01 -22.97
C HIS A 264 3.06 -6.95 -23.53
N PRO A 265 3.50 -7.94 -24.34
CA PRO A 265 4.87 -7.97 -24.87
C PRO A 265 5.31 -6.74 -25.68
N THR A 266 4.39 -5.98 -26.27
CA THR A 266 4.70 -4.72 -26.98
C THR A 266 4.76 -3.49 -26.07
N ARG A 267 4.56 -3.64 -24.75
CA ARG A 267 4.54 -2.55 -23.76
C ARG A 267 5.55 -2.77 -22.63
N LEU A 268 5.14 -3.33 -21.48
CA LEU A 268 6.04 -3.55 -20.34
C LEU A 268 6.49 -5.02 -20.17
N ALA A 269 6.04 -5.92 -21.04
CA ALA A 269 6.52 -7.31 -21.19
C ALA A 269 6.82 -8.02 -19.85
N ARG A 270 5.78 -8.31 -19.06
CA ARG A 270 5.94 -8.80 -17.68
C ARG A 270 6.32 -10.27 -17.55
N ASP A 271 6.41 -11.03 -18.64
CA ASP A 271 6.60 -12.49 -18.66
C ASP A 271 7.74 -13.00 -17.77
N ALA A 272 8.88 -12.30 -17.73
CA ALA A 272 10.03 -12.67 -16.90
C ALA A 272 9.79 -12.52 -15.37
N PHE A 273 8.89 -11.63 -14.96
CA PHE A 273 8.41 -11.48 -13.58
C PHE A 273 7.30 -12.50 -13.25
N LEU A 274 6.61 -12.99 -14.28
CA LEU A 274 5.55 -13.99 -14.21
C LEU A 274 6.07 -15.44 -14.40
N ALA A 275 7.39 -15.65 -14.30
CA ALA A 275 8.02 -16.96 -14.40
C ALA A 275 7.53 -17.91 -13.28
N PRO A 276 7.33 -19.22 -13.55
CA PRO A 276 7.68 -19.95 -14.78
C PRO A 276 6.69 -19.78 -15.95
N GLY A 277 5.62 -19.00 -15.79
CA GLY A 277 4.76 -18.57 -16.88
C GLY A 277 3.38 -18.09 -16.43
N PRO A 278 2.70 -17.23 -17.23
CA PRO A 278 1.45 -16.54 -16.87
C PRO A 278 0.23 -17.45 -16.66
N ARG A 279 0.34 -18.76 -16.94
CA ARG A 279 -0.71 -19.76 -16.66
C ARG A 279 -0.58 -20.45 -15.29
N SER A 280 0.43 -20.10 -14.49
CA SER A 280 0.54 -20.61 -13.12
C SER A 280 -0.22 -19.72 -12.12
N THR A 281 -0.83 -20.31 -11.10
CA THR A 281 -1.60 -19.58 -10.08
C THR A 281 -0.78 -18.49 -9.37
N ALA A 282 0.52 -18.75 -9.15
CA ALA A 282 1.43 -17.79 -8.55
C ALA A 282 1.76 -16.62 -9.49
N ALA A 283 1.86 -16.86 -10.80
CA ALA A 283 2.02 -15.79 -11.78
C ALA A 283 0.74 -14.96 -11.92
N TYR A 284 -0.42 -15.62 -12.01
CA TYR A 284 -1.73 -14.96 -12.02
C TYR A 284 -1.86 -14.00 -10.83
N ALA A 285 -1.72 -14.49 -9.59
CA ALA A 285 -1.86 -13.62 -8.42
C ALA A 285 -0.74 -12.55 -8.24
N ARG A 286 0.46 -12.75 -8.84
CA ARG A 286 1.47 -11.67 -8.96
C ARG A 286 1.04 -10.58 -9.94
N GLU A 287 0.36 -10.95 -11.03
CA GLU A 287 -0.17 -10.03 -12.05
C GLU A 287 -1.40 -9.26 -11.54
N GLU A 288 -2.34 -9.93 -10.85
CA GLU A 288 -3.47 -9.29 -10.14
C GLU A 288 -2.98 -8.22 -9.13
N LEU A 289 -1.96 -8.56 -8.32
CA LEU A 289 -1.38 -7.62 -7.35
C LEU A 289 -0.72 -6.41 -8.03
N VAL A 290 -0.18 -6.59 -9.24
CA VAL A 290 0.34 -5.47 -10.06
C VAL A 290 -0.81 -4.63 -10.61
N ALA A 291 -1.91 -5.25 -11.06
CA ALA A 291 -3.07 -4.54 -11.60
C ALA A 291 -3.75 -3.68 -10.53
N GLU A 292 -4.06 -4.26 -9.37
CA GLU A 292 -4.74 -3.59 -8.25
C GLU A 292 -3.90 -2.44 -7.66
N LEU A 293 -2.59 -2.65 -7.46
CA LEU A 293 -1.71 -1.56 -7.00
C LEU A 293 -1.60 -0.43 -8.04
N THR A 294 -1.65 -0.75 -9.34
CA THR A 294 -1.66 0.27 -10.40
C THR A 294 -2.98 1.06 -10.41
N ALA A 295 -4.11 0.37 -10.27
CA ALA A 295 -5.43 0.96 -10.20
C ALA A 295 -5.55 1.89 -8.98
N ALA A 296 -5.08 1.45 -7.80
CA ALA A 296 -5.04 2.27 -6.60
C ALA A 296 -4.12 3.51 -6.76
N PHE A 297 -2.91 3.35 -7.32
CA PHE A 297 -1.99 4.48 -7.53
C PHE A 297 -2.56 5.53 -8.50
N LEU A 298 -3.18 5.11 -9.61
CA LEU A 298 -3.77 6.02 -10.59
C LEU A 298 -5.12 6.58 -10.12
N GLY A 299 -5.93 5.80 -9.41
CA GLY A 299 -7.19 6.24 -8.82
C GLY A 299 -6.96 7.37 -7.81
N ALA A 300 -5.89 7.28 -7.01
CA ALA A 300 -5.47 8.30 -6.06
C ALA A 300 -4.96 9.62 -6.71
N GLU A 301 -4.60 9.60 -7.99
CA GLU A 301 -4.27 10.80 -8.77
C GLU A 301 -5.49 11.35 -9.50
N LEU A 302 -6.33 10.46 -10.04
CA LEU A 302 -7.57 10.78 -10.73
C LEU A 302 -8.73 11.12 -9.78
N HIS A 303 -8.52 11.06 -8.47
CA HIS A 303 -9.55 11.25 -7.44
C HIS A 303 -10.77 10.34 -7.67
N LEU A 304 -10.50 9.07 -7.99
CA LEU A 304 -11.48 7.99 -8.05
C LEU A 304 -11.46 7.22 -6.72
N PRO A 305 -12.61 6.95 -6.08
CA PRO A 305 -12.66 6.07 -4.93
C PRO A 305 -12.23 4.65 -5.31
N VAL A 306 -11.64 3.91 -4.36
CA VAL A 306 -11.18 2.54 -4.59
C VAL A 306 -12.31 1.51 -4.32
N ASP A 307 -13.53 1.89 -4.70
CA ASP A 307 -14.72 1.03 -4.63
C ASP A 307 -14.77 0.08 -5.84
N HIS A 308 -13.83 -0.87 -5.86
CA HIS A 308 -13.69 -1.95 -6.83
C HIS A 308 -12.94 -3.09 -6.13
N LEU A 309 -13.42 -4.35 -6.07
CA LEU A 309 -14.37 -5.10 -6.91
C LEU A 309 -15.29 -5.98 -6.04
N GLU A 310 -16.37 -6.53 -6.62
CA GLU A 310 -17.39 -7.30 -5.86
C GLU A 310 -17.08 -8.81 -5.67
N ASP A 311 -15.96 -9.31 -6.20
CA ASP A 311 -15.58 -10.75 -6.20
C ASP A 311 -14.25 -11.00 -5.44
N HIS A 312 -14.07 -10.29 -4.33
CA HIS A 312 -12.77 -9.97 -3.73
C HIS A 312 -12.06 -11.09 -2.95
N ALA A 313 -12.73 -12.19 -2.60
CA ALA A 313 -12.15 -13.21 -1.71
C ALA A 313 -11.06 -14.04 -2.40
N SER A 314 -11.31 -14.47 -3.64
CA SER A 314 -10.52 -15.51 -4.30
C SER A 314 -9.03 -15.17 -4.52
N TYR A 315 -8.70 -13.89 -4.75
CA TYR A 315 -7.30 -13.44 -4.91
C TYR A 315 -6.64 -12.94 -3.63
N LEU A 316 -7.40 -12.58 -2.58
CA LEU A 316 -6.83 -12.28 -1.27
C LEU A 316 -6.05 -13.48 -0.72
N ASP A 317 -6.67 -14.67 -0.77
CA ASP A 317 -6.05 -15.93 -0.32
C ASP A 317 -4.75 -16.23 -1.10
N HIS A 318 -4.69 -15.87 -2.37
CA HIS A 318 -3.50 -16.05 -3.20
C HIS A 318 -2.42 -14.98 -2.98
N TRP A 319 -2.81 -13.74 -2.65
CA TRP A 319 -1.86 -12.70 -2.24
C TRP A 319 -1.23 -13.03 -0.90
N LEU A 320 -2.02 -13.37 0.12
CA LEU A 320 -1.53 -13.81 1.44
C LEU A 320 -0.50 -14.93 1.27
N GLN A 321 -0.86 -15.97 0.51
CA GLN A 321 0.01 -17.08 0.12
C GLN A 321 1.30 -16.72 -0.65
N ILE A 322 1.36 -15.56 -1.31
CA ILE A 322 2.58 -15.06 -1.97
C ILE A 322 3.40 -14.24 -0.97
N LEU A 323 2.75 -13.39 -0.19
CA LEU A 323 3.37 -12.47 0.75
C LEU A 323 3.99 -13.18 1.96
N ASP A 324 3.36 -14.26 2.43
CA ASP A 324 3.90 -15.15 3.47
C ASP A 324 5.17 -15.89 3.00
N ARG A 325 5.20 -16.32 1.73
CA ARG A 325 6.29 -17.12 1.15
C ARG A 325 7.46 -16.28 0.66
N ASP A 326 7.18 -15.08 0.14
CA ASP A 326 8.14 -14.15 -0.42
C ASP A 326 7.78 -12.72 0.01
N PRO A 327 8.30 -12.24 1.16
CA PRO A 327 8.03 -10.88 1.61
C PRO A 327 8.62 -9.79 0.70
N GLY A 328 9.47 -10.16 -0.27
CA GLY A 328 9.97 -9.31 -1.37
C GLY A 328 9.04 -9.29 -2.59
N ALA A 329 8.03 -10.14 -2.65
CA ALA A 329 7.04 -10.14 -3.74
C ALA A 329 6.30 -8.80 -3.81
N LEU A 330 5.88 -8.24 -2.67
CA LEU A 330 5.25 -6.92 -2.60
C LEU A 330 6.17 -5.82 -3.13
N LEU A 331 7.45 -5.87 -2.77
CA LEU A 331 8.46 -4.90 -3.20
C LEU A 331 8.58 -4.89 -4.74
N SER A 332 8.56 -6.09 -5.32
CA SER A 332 8.64 -6.33 -6.76
C SER A 332 7.34 -5.93 -7.47
N ALA A 333 6.18 -6.34 -6.95
CA ALA A 333 4.87 -5.99 -7.48
C ALA A 333 4.63 -4.48 -7.46
N ALA A 334 4.97 -3.79 -6.37
CA ALA A 334 4.86 -2.34 -6.29
C ALA A 334 5.80 -1.59 -7.26
N ALA A 335 6.96 -2.18 -7.62
CA ALA A 335 7.86 -1.66 -8.63
C ALA A 335 7.42 -1.97 -10.08
N HIS A 336 6.64 -3.03 -10.29
CA HIS A 336 5.93 -3.29 -11.55
C HIS A 336 4.71 -2.37 -11.70
N ALA A 337 3.92 -2.18 -10.64
CA ALA A 337 2.77 -1.29 -10.60
C ALA A 337 3.15 0.18 -10.80
N GLN A 338 4.25 0.65 -10.20
CA GLN A 338 4.75 2.00 -10.47
C GLN A 338 5.13 2.21 -11.95
N ARG A 339 5.66 1.19 -12.64
CA ARG A 339 5.95 1.26 -14.09
C ARG A 339 4.69 1.26 -14.94
N ALA A 340 3.67 0.46 -14.57
CA ALA A 340 2.37 0.48 -15.24
C ALA A 340 1.67 1.84 -15.05
N ALA A 341 1.69 2.41 -13.84
CA ALA A 341 1.19 3.74 -13.55
C ALA A 341 1.96 4.82 -14.34
N ASP A 342 3.30 4.79 -14.34
CA ASP A 342 4.11 5.76 -15.09
C ASP A 342 3.98 5.61 -16.63
N PHE A 343 3.62 4.44 -17.14
CA PHE A 343 3.26 4.24 -18.56
C PHE A 343 1.89 4.85 -18.91
N LEU A 344 0.89 4.74 -18.02
CA LEU A 344 -0.46 5.26 -18.26
C LEU A 344 -0.58 6.78 -17.97
N ARG A 345 0.24 7.30 -17.04
CA ARG A 345 0.26 8.70 -16.58
C ARG A 345 0.26 9.76 -17.70
N PRO A 346 1.01 9.65 -18.82
CA PRO A 346 0.96 10.68 -19.88
C PRO A 346 -0.40 10.81 -20.58
N PHE A 347 -1.18 9.72 -20.60
CA PHE A 347 -2.52 9.67 -21.19
C PHE A 347 -3.62 10.09 -20.19
N LEU A 348 -3.43 9.78 -18.91
CA LEU A 348 -4.42 10.01 -17.86
C LEU A 348 -4.21 11.31 -17.05
N CYS A 349 -2.98 11.78 -16.90
CA CYS A 349 -2.60 12.93 -16.07
C CYS A 349 -1.79 13.97 -16.89
N PRO A 350 -2.39 14.63 -17.91
CA PRO A 350 -1.68 15.47 -18.90
C PRO A 350 -0.87 16.62 -18.29
N ASP A 351 -1.33 17.21 -17.17
CA ASP A 351 -0.66 18.32 -16.49
C ASP A 351 0.61 17.90 -15.73
N THR A 352 1.03 16.63 -15.84
CA THR A 352 2.33 16.16 -15.35
C THR A 352 3.44 16.77 -16.18
N VAL A 353 3.95 17.93 -15.75
CA VAL A 353 5.17 18.54 -16.30
C VAL A 353 6.31 17.53 -16.23
N VAL A 354 6.68 16.96 -17.38
CA VAL A 354 7.88 16.13 -17.50
C VAL A 354 9.08 17.02 -17.17
N PRO A 355 9.93 16.66 -16.18
CA PRO A 355 11.16 17.42 -15.94
C PRO A 355 12.05 17.26 -17.17
N VAL A 356 12.11 18.30 -18.00
CA VAL A 356 12.96 18.34 -19.19
C VAL A 356 14.41 18.25 -18.72
N THR A 357 15.02 17.08 -18.91
CA THR A 357 16.47 16.92 -18.78
C THR A 357 17.11 17.92 -19.75
N PRO A 358 17.88 18.91 -19.26
CA PRO A 358 18.53 19.86 -20.17
C PRO A 358 19.48 19.06 -21.05
N ALA A 359 19.28 19.14 -22.37
CA ALA A 359 20.16 18.49 -23.33
C ALA A 359 21.60 18.96 -23.08
N ALA A 360 22.54 18.01 -23.07
CA ALA A 360 23.95 18.35 -23.02
C ALA A 360 24.27 19.30 -24.17
N ARG A 361 24.83 20.47 -23.85
CA ARG A 361 25.38 21.37 -24.88
C ARG A 361 26.61 20.67 -25.53
N PRO A 362 26.84 20.90 -26.83
CA PRO A 362 27.85 20.19 -27.61
C PRO A 362 29.28 20.46 -27.12
#